data_AF-A0A5C7HDH9-F1
#
_entry.id   AF-A0A5C7HDH9-F1
#
_cell.length_a   1.000
_cell.length_b   1.000
_cell.length_c   1.000
_cell.angle_alpha   90.00
_cell.angle_beta   90.00
_cell.angle_gamma   90.00
#
_symmetry.space_group_name_H-M   'P 1'
#
loop_
_entity.id
_entity.type
_entity.pdbx_description
1 polymer ?
#
loop_
_entity_poly.entity_id
_entity_poly.type
_entity_poly.pdbx_seq_one_letter_code
_entity_poly.pdbx_strand_id
1 'polypeptide(L)'
;MKTEKNSEELLRGQAEIWQHMFSFANSMALKCAVELRIADIIHSHGGAPITLSQIASCIDNSPSPDIPYLARIMRLLVRKNIFTVHHPLSDSSSSESTLYGLTHVSRWLLHGSDLSLAPMILMENHPWTVCPS
;
A
#
# COMPACT_ATOMS: atom_id res chain seq x y z
N MET A 1 0.70 -32.06 -28.52
CA MET A 1 2.13 -31.82 -28.19
C MET A 1 2.76 -30.54 -28.75
N LYS A 2 2.83 -30.25 -30.06
CA LYS A 2 3.41 -28.95 -30.54
C LYS A 2 2.51 -27.73 -30.28
N THR A 3 1.19 -27.91 -30.35
CA THR A 3 0.21 -26.82 -30.18
C THR A 3 0.08 -26.36 -28.72
N GLU A 4 0.17 -27.30 -27.76
CA GLU A 4 0.08 -27.01 -26.32
C GLU A 4 1.30 -26.24 -25.81
N LYS A 5 2.51 -26.64 -26.22
CA LYS A 5 3.75 -25.92 -25.88
C LYS A 5 3.74 -24.46 -26.36
N ASN A 6 3.18 -24.20 -27.53
CA ASN A 6 3.03 -22.84 -28.07
C ASN A 6 2.01 -22.02 -27.26
N SER A 7 0.93 -22.65 -26.79
CA SER A 7 -0.08 -21.99 -25.93
C SER A 7 0.48 -21.61 -24.56
N GLU A 8 1.28 -22.50 -23.95
CA GLU A 8 1.94 -22.23 -22.66
C GLU A 8 2.96 -21.09 -22.77
N GLU A 9 3.77 -21.06 -23.84
CA GLU A 9 4.74 -20.00 -24.09
C GLU A 9 4.05 -18.63 -24.31
N LEU A 10 2.94 -18.60 -25.03
CA LEU A 10 2.13 -17.38 -25.21
C LEU A 10 1.53 -16.87 -23.89
N LEU A 11 0.97 -17.76 -23.06
CA LEU A 11 0.42 -17.41 -21.75
C LEU A 11 1.51 -16.90 -20.80
N ARG A 12 2.68 -17.54 -20.79
CA ARG A 12 3.83 -17.11 -20.00
C ARG A 12 4.29 -15.71 -20.43
N GLY A 13 4.42 -15.47 -21.73
CA GLY A 13 4.78 -14.15 -22.25
C GLY A 13 3.79 -13.04 -21.84
N GLN A 14 2.47 -13.33 -21.87
CA GLN A 14 1.47 -12.37 -21.38
C GLN A 14 1.60 -12.08 -19.88
N ALA A 15 1.78 -13.12 -19.07
CA ALA A 15 1.97 -12.97 -17.63
C ALA A 15 3.21 -12.13 -17.31
N GLU A 16 4.32 -12.34 -18.02
CA GLU A 16 5.56 -11.58 -17.87
C GLU A 16 5.36 -10.09 -18.22
N ILE A 17 4.72 -9.79 -19.36
CA ILE A 17 4.43 -8.40 -19.74
C ILE A 17 3.49 -7.72 -18.74
N TRP A 18 2.48 -8.42 -18.22
CA TRP A 18 1.62 -7.88 -17.16
C TRP A 18 2.38 -7.61 -15.87
N GLN A 19 3.30 -8.49 -15.46
CA GLN A 19 4.14 -8.26 -14.29
C GLN A 19 4.99 -7.00 -14.44
N HIS A 20 5.62 -6.79 -15.60
CA HIS A 20 6.38 -5.57 -15.87
C HIS A 20 5.49 -4.33 -15.90
N MET A 21 4.35 -4.42 -16.58
CA MET A 21 3.38 -3.32 -16.69
C MET A 21 2.86 -2.90 -15.32
N PHE A 22 2.59 -3.82 -14.39
CA PHE A 22 2.07 -3.50 -13.07
C PHE A 22 3.13 -3.40 -11.97
N SER A 23 4.42 -3.56 -12.29
CA SER A 23 5.52 -3.53 -11.31
C SER A 23 5.56 -2.22 -10.50
N PHE A 24 5.24 -1.09 -11.14
CA PHE A 24 5.23 0.25 -10.52
C PHE A 24 4.08 0.44 -9.50
N ALA A 25 3.03 -0.38 -9.54
CA ALA A 25 1.87 -0.22 -8.68
C ALA A 25 2.23 -0.36 -7.19
N ASN A 26 3.23 -1.20 -6.87
CA ASN A 26 3.73 -1.35 -5.51
C ASN A 26 4.39 -0.07 -5.02
N SER A 27 5.25 0.55 -5.84
CA SER A 27 5.91 1.82 -5.52
C SER A 27 4.92 2.96 -5.38
N MET A 28 3.90 3.02 -6.26
CA MET A 28 2.82 4.00 -6.15
C MET A 28 2.01 3.83 -4.87
N ALA A 29 1.63 2.61 -4.50
CA ALA A 29 0.90 2.38 -3.27
C ALA A 29 1.73 2.72 -2.02
N LEU A 30 3.03 2.43 -2.04
CA LEU A 30 3.95 2.82 -0.97
C LEU A 30 4.07 4.34 -0.86
N LYS A 31 4.23 5.03 -1.99
CA LYS A 31 4.24 6.49 -2.05
C LYS A 31 2.94 7.08 -1.51
N CYS A 32 1.78 6.58 -1.92
CA CYS A 32 0.50 7.02 -1.36
C CYS A 32 0.43 6.82 0.16
N ALA A 33 0.96 5.72 0.70
CA ALA A 33 0.98 5.50 2.14
C ALA A 33 1.81 6.55 2.90
N VAL A 34 2.90 7.01 2.30
CA VAL A 34 3.75 8.08 2.82
C VAL A 34 3.05 9.43 2.69
N GLU A 35 2.52 9.78 1.51
CA GLU A 35 1.82 11.04 1.27
C GLU A 35 0.59 11.21 2.17
N LEU A 36 -0.18 10.14 2.37
CA LEU A 36 -1.35 10.12 3.27
C LEU A 36 -0.97 9.96 4.74
N ARG A 37 0.32 9.87 5.07
CA ARG A 37 0.85 9.71 6.43
C ARG A 37 0.21 8.55 7.20
N ILE A 38 -0.08 7.44 6.51
CA ILE A 38 -0.82 6.29 7.09
C ILE A 38 -0.06 5.72 8.29
N ALA A 39 1.27 5.61 8.20
CA ALA A 39 2.09 5.12 9.29
C ALA A 39 2.01 6.03 10.52
N ASP A 40 2.08 7.35 10.34
CA ASP A 40 1.92 8.34 11.40
C ASP A 40 0.54 8.27 12.05
N ILE A 41 -0.52 8.13 11.24
CA ILE A 41 -1.91 8.03 11.72
C ILE A 41 -2.10 6.79 12.60
N ILE A 42 -1.59 5.63 12.19
CA ILE A 42 -1.67 4.42 13.01
C ILE A 42 -0.78 4.58 14.27
N HIS A 43 0.39 5.21 14.13
CA HIS A 43 1.30 5.42 15.26
C HIS A 43 0.72 6.34 16.34
N SER A 44 0.00 7.40 15.94
CA SER A 44 -0.59 8.37 16.87
C SER A 44 -1.65 7.75 17.78
N HIS A 45 -2.23 6.60 17.40
CA HIS A 45 -3.15 5.81 18.22
C HIS A 45 -2.41 4.88 19.22
N GLY A 46 -1.24 5.29 19.71
CA GLY A 46 -0.43 4.52 20.66
C GLY A 46 0.12 3.21 20.10
N GLY A 47 0.15 3.07 18.76
CA GLY A 47 0.56 1.83 18.08
C GLY A 47 -0.48 0.70 18.14
N ALA A 48 -1.69 0.95 18.64
CA ALA A 48 -2.79 0.01 18.56
C ALA A 48 -3.31 -0.09 17.11
N PRO A 49 -3.71 -1.29 16.63
CA PRO A 49 -4.37 -1.41 15.34
C PRO A 49 -5.69 -0.64 15.28
N ILE A 50 -5.97 0.03 14.15
CA ILE A 50 -7.15 0.89 13.96
C ILE A 50 -7.94 0.54 12.69
N THR A 51 -9.21 0.91 12.64
CA THR A 51 -10.08 0.62 11.49
C THR A 51 -9.73 1.47 10.28
N LEU A 52 -10.21 1.06 9.10
CA LEU A 52 -10.08 1.86 7.88
C LEU A 52 -10.78 3.23 8.01
N SER A 53 -11.92 3.28 8.71
CA SER A 53 -12.67 4.52 8.94
C SER A 53 -11.91 5.48 9.85
N GLN A 54 -11.23 4.96 10.89
CA GLN A 54 -10.34 5.75 11.73
C GLN A 54 -9.18 6.33 10.91
N ILE A 55 -8.52 5.52 10.08
CA ILE A 55 -7.48 6.02 9.17
C ILE A 55 -8.03 7.14 8.28
N ALA A 56 -9.15 6.91 7.61
CA ALA A 56 -9.76 7.89 6.71
C ALA A 56 -10.12 9.20 7.43
N SER A 57 -10.61 9.14 8.67
CA SER A 57 -10.98 10.32 9.45
C SER A 57 -9.81 11.21 9.86
N CYS A 58 -8.59 10.66 9.88
CA CYS A 58 -7.37 11.38 10.24
C CYS A 58 -6.58 11.88 9.02
N ILE A 59 -7.03 11.62 7.79
CA ILE A 59 -6.38 12.14 6.59
C ILE A 59 -6.76 13.62 6.45
N ASP A 60 -5.81 14.49 6.78
CA ASP A 60 -5.95 15.94 6.60
C ASP A 60 -6.19 16.28 5.11
N ASN A 61 -7.05 17.27 4.84
CA ASN A 61 -7.32 17.85 3.51
C ASN A 61 -8.22 17.05 2.55
N SER A 62 -8.96 16.04 3.00
CA SER A 62 -10.00 15.41 2.16
C SER A 62 -11.41 15.67 2.70
N PRO A 63 -12.25 16.46 1.99
CA PRO A 63 -13.65 16.66 2.40
C PRO A 63 -14.48 15.37 2.28
N SER A 64 -13.97 14.35 1.58
CA SER A 64 -14.53 13.00 1.52
C SER A 64 -13.43 12.03 1.07
N PRO A 65 -12.69 11.41 2.00
CA PRO A 65 -11.70 10.41 1.65
C PRO A 65 -12.40 9.21 0.99
N ASP A 66 -11.94 8.82 -0.21
CA ASP A 66 -12.44 7.65 -0.92
C ASP A 66 -12.04 6.37 -0.17
N ILE A 67 -12.92 5.91 0.72
CA ILE A 67 -12.73 4.71 1.55
C ILE A 67 -12.49 3.47 0.68
N PRO A 68 -13.25 3.19 -0.40
CA PRO A 68 -12.94 2.10 -1.33
C PRO A 68 -11.51 2.14 -1.90
N TYR A 69 -11.03 3.33 -2.28
CA TYR A 69 -9.67 3.51 -2.78
C TYR A 69 -8.63 3.25 -1.70
N LEU A 70 -8.80 3.83 -0.50
CA LEU A 70 -7.93 3.59 0.66
C LEU A 70 -7.90 2.10 1.02
N ALA A 71 -9.04 1.41 0.99
CA ALA A 71 -9.12 -0.03 1.22
C ALA A 71 -8.26 -0.82 0.23
N ARG A 72 -8.23 -0.40 -1.04
CA ARG A 72 -7.43 -1.06 -2.08
C ARG A 72 -5.94 -0.86 -1.86
N ILE A 73 -5.52 0.34 -1.46
CA ILE A 73 -4.14 0.65 -1.07
C ILE A 73 -3.75 -0.22 0.14
N MET A 74 -4.54 -0.18 1.22
CA MET A 74 -4.24 -0.92 2.44
C MET A 74 -4.14 -2.43 2.19
N ARG A 75 -5.06 -3.01 1.41
CA ARG A 75 -4.99 -4.43 1.03
C ARG A 75 -3.69 -4.77 0.30
N LEU A 76 -3.22 -3.91 -0.60
CA LEU A 76 -1.98 -4.13 -1.34
C LEU A 76 -0.77 -4.07 -0.39
N LEU A 77 -0.71 -3.07 0.49
CA LEU A 77 0.39 -2.90 1.43
C LEU A 77 0.44 -4.00 2.50
N VAL A 78 -0.71 -4.51 2.94
CA VAL A 78 -0.81 -5.69 3.81
C VAL A 78 -0.29 -6.95 3.10
N ARG A 79 -0.66 -7.17 1.83
CA ARG A 79 -0.11 -8.29 1.04
C ARG A 79 1.40 -8.22 0.87
N LYS A 80 1.98 -7.02 0.96
CA LYS A 80 3.43 -6.77 0.94
C LYS A 80 4.07 -6.77 2.33
N ASN A 81 3.32 -7.12 3.38
CA ASN A 81 3.76 -7.14 4.78
C ASN A 81 4.29 -5.78 5.28
N ILE A 82 3.85 -4.67 4.67
CA ILE A 82 4.20 -3.33 5.13
C ILE A 82 3.33 -2.95 6.32
N PHE A 83 2.04 -3.28 6.29
CA PHE A 83 1.11 -3.15 7.42
C PHE A 83 0.55 -4.52 7.80
N THR A 84 0.04 -4.65 9.02
CA THR A 84 -0.68 -5.86 9.47
C THR A 84 -2.18 -5.66 9.33
N VAL A 85 -2.90 -6.78 9.29
CA VAL A 85 -4.36 -6.81 9.38
C VAL A 85 -4.78 -7.76 10.49
N HIS A 86 -5.72 -7.33 11.33
CA HIS A 86 -6.32 -8.13 12.39
C HIS A 86 -7.84 -8.16 12.20
N HIS A 87 -8.41 -9.36 12.29
CA HIS A 87 -9.85 -9.57 12.24
C HIS A 87 -10.31 -9.96 13.65
N PRO A 88 -11.05 -9.09 14.35
CA PRO A 88 -11.65 -9.43 15.64
C PRO A 88 -12.56 -10.65 15.48
N LEU A 89 -12.62 -11.48 16.51
CA LEU A 89 -13.38 -12.74 16.53
C LEU A 89 -14.92 -12.55 16.52
N SER A 90 -15.43 -11.32 16.35
CA SER A 90 -16.87 -11.06 16.36
C SER A 90 -17.43 -11.19 14.94
N ASP A 91 -18.39 -12.10 14.78
CA ASP A 91 -19.04 -12.60 13.55
C ASP A 91 -19.76 -11.59 12.64
N SER A 92 -19.40 -10.30 12.66
CA SER A 92 -19.89 -9.36 11.67
C SER A 92 -18.93 -9.32 10.48
N SER A 93 -19.36 -9.91 9.36
CA SER A 93 -18.74 -9.87 8.03
C SER A 93 -18.67 -8.47 7.41
N SER A 94 -18.61 -7.41 8.23
CA SER A 94 -18.39 -6.05 7.79
C SER A 94 -16.89 -5.76 7.77
N SER A 95 -16.41 -5.17 6.66
CA SER A 95 -15.06 -4.60 6.51
C SER A 95 -14.72 -3.51 7.54
N GLU A 96 -15.68 -3.14 8.36
CA GLU A 96 -15.59 -2.16 9.43
C GLU A 96 -14.92 -2.74 10.69
N SER A 97 -14.88 -4.07 10.82
CA SER A 97 -14.15 -4.78 11.89
C SER A 97 -12.66 -4.95 11.60
N THR A 98 -12.21 -4.77 10.36
CA THR A 98 -10.81 -4.97 9.98
C THR A 98 -9.91 -3.89 10.58
N LEU A 99 -8.97 -4.31 11.42
CA LEU A 99 -7.99 -3.43 12.07
C LEU A 99 -6.64 -3.51 11.37
N TYR A 100 -6.00 -2.37 11.17
CA TYR A 100 -4.70 -2.23 10.53
C TYR A 100 -3.65 -1.77 11.52
N GLY A 101 -2.50 -2.45 11.53
CA GLY A 101 -1.41 -2.16 12.46
C GLY A 101 -0.06 -1.92 11.76
N LEU A 102 0.88 -1.39 12.52
CA LEU A 102 2.27 -1.23 12.07
C LEU A 102 3.04 -2.55 12.11
N THR A 103 4.01 -2.67 11.20
CA THR A 103 5.05 -3.70 11.22
C THR A 103 6.40 -3.05 11.52
N HIS A 104 7.46 -3.85 11.60
CA HIS A 104 8.83 -3.31 11.62
C HIS A 104 9.17 -2.55 10.32
N VAL A 105 8.52 -2.87 9.19
CA VAL A 105 8.73 -2.23 7.88
C VAL A 105 8.06 -0.86 7.84
N SER A 106 6.77 -0.75 8.19
CA SER A 106 6.05 0.54 8.13
C SER A 106 6.57 1.59 9.12
N ARG A 107 7.32 1.20 10.15
CA ARG A 107 8.00 2.15 11.05
C ARG A 107 9.06 3.01 10.35
N TRP A 108 9.64 2.52 9.25
CA TRP A 108 10.56 3.32 8.42
C TRP A 108 9.85 4.43 7.63
N LEU A 109 8.52 4.46 7.63
CA LEU A 109 7.70 5.46 6.94
C LEU A 109 7.24 6.61 7.85
N LEU A 110 7.55 6.55 9.16
CA LEU A 110 7.14 7.59 10.12
C LEU A 110 7.83 8.92 9.81
N HIS A 111 7.07 10.00 9.75
CA HIS A 111 7.66 11.33 9.59
C HIS A 111 8.26 11.79 10.92
N GLY A 112 9.41 12.47 10.86
CA GLY A 112 10.09 12.99 12.06
C GLY A 112 10.99 11.98 12.80
N SER A 113 11.11 10.75 12.31
CA SER A 113 12.17 9.83 12.74
C SER A 113 13.47 10.12 11.98
N ASP A 114 14.60 10.19 12.68
CA ASP A 114 15.94 10.41 12.08
C ASP A 114 16.30 9.36 11.02
N LEU A 115 15.70 8.17 11.12
CA LEU A 115 15.94 7.05 10.21
C LEU A 115 14.80 6.87 9.18
N SER A 116 13.92 7.85 9.00
CA SER A 116 12.80 7.73 8.07
C SER A 116 13.24 7.61 6.61
N LEU A 117 12.67 6.64 5.88
CA LEU A 117 12.83 6.51 4.43
C LEU A 117 11.76 7.29 3.66
N ALA A 118 10.80 7.92 4.35
CA ALA A 118 9.74 8.72 3.72
C ALA A 118 10.29 9.77 2.73
N PRO A 119 11.36 10.54 3.05
CA PRO A 119 11.91 11.52 2.09
C PRO A 119 12.42 10.89 0.80
N MET A 120 13.03 9.70 0.87
CA MET A 120 13.54 9.00 -0.31
C MET A 120 12.39 8.49 -1.19
N ILE A 121 11.35 7.92 -0.59
CA ILE A 121 10.16 7.43 -1.31
C ILE A 121 9.42 8.57 -2.04
N LEU A 122 9.35 9.75 -1.42
CA LEU A 122 8.73 10.93 -2.05
C LEU A 122 9.54 11.45 -3.25
N MET A 123 10.86 11.23 -3.27
CA MET A 123 11.77 11.66 -4.34
C MET A 123 11.71 10.76 -5.58
N GLU A 124 11.37 9.47 -5.46
CA GLU A 124 11.51 8.44 -6.52
C GLU A 124 10.77 8.71 -7.85
N ASN A 125 9.84 9.67 -7.91
CA ASN A 125 9.06 9.97 -9.12
C ASN A 125 9.21 11.42 -9.61
N HIS A 126 10.35 12.04 -9.34
CA HIS A 126 10.63 13.36 -9.88
C HIS A 126 10.71 13.29 -11.42
N PRO A 127 10.04 14.19 -12.19
CA PRO A 127 9.98 14.12 -13.65
C PRO A 127 11.35 14.04 -14.36
N TRP A 128 12.40 14.45 -13.66
CA TRP A 128 13.77 14.46 -14.16
C TRP A 128 14.44 13.08 -14.20
N THR A 129 13.88 12.05 -13.53
CA THR A 129 14.45 10.69 -13.52
C THR A 129 13.95 9.81 -14.67
N VAL A 130 12.99 10.27 -15.47
CA VAL A 130 12.33 9.49 -16.54
C VAL A 130 12.59 10.00 -17.96
N CYS A 131 13.40 11.05 -18.12
CA CYS A 131 13.83 11.50 -19.45
C CYS A 131 15.03 10.66 -19.94
N PRO A 132 14.89 9.87 -21.01
CA PRO A 132 16.05 9.45 -21.78
C PRO A 132 16.54 10.70 -22.52
N SER A 133 17.74 11.16 -22.18
CA SER A 133 18.48 12.17 -22.96
C SER A 133 18.66 11.72 -24.40
#